data_AF-A0A3S0UEI8-F1
#
_entry.id   AF-A0A3S0UEI8-F1
#
_cell.length_a   1.000
_cell.length_b   1.000
_cell.length_c   1.000
_cell.angle_alpha   90.00
_cell.angle_beta   90.00
_cell.angle_gamma   90.00
#
_symmetry.space_group_name_H-M   'P 1'
#
loop_
_entity.id
_entity.type
_entity.pdbx_description
1 polymer ?
#
loop_
_entity_poly.entity_id
_entity_poly.type
_entity_poly.pdbx_seq_one_letter_code
_entity_poly.pdbx_strand_id
1 'polypeptide(L)'
;GSETSPADQAIYLRTLVNKLNRQGYNYFVIEAFDQPWKVSDEGSAGAYWGVYNAARQQKFNFEGPVVAIPQWRVLAIGSVVLALLSLTLLMIDGSALRQRGRTFLTFIAFLCGSVLVWIGYDYSQQYSTWFSVTVGILLALGALGVFIVLLTEAHELAEAVWTHKRRREFLPAEGDSHYRPKVSIHVPCYNEPPEMANQTLDALAALDYPDYEVLIIDNNTKDPAVWEPVRDYCETLGPRFKFFHVSPLAGFKGGALNYLIPHTAKDAEVIAVIDSDYCVSPNWLKHMVPHFADPKIAVVQSPQDYRDQ
;
A
#
# COMPACT_ATOMS: atom_id res chain seq x y z
N GLY A 1 39.99 -6.87 -1.00
CA GLY A 1 40.41 -6.45 0.34
C GLY A 1 39.60 -7.24 1.34
N SER A 2 40.22 -7.83 2.35
CA SER A 2 39.51 -8.57 3.39
C SER A 2 38.80 -7.58 4.32
N GLU A 3 37.46 -7.50 4.23
CA GLU A 3 36.64 -6.87 5.26
C GLU A 3 36.81 -7.69 6.55
N THR A 4 37.60 -7.17 7.48
CA THR A 4 37.87 -7.82 8.76
C THR A 4 36.99 -7.16 9.80
N SER A 5 36.16 -7.94 10.49
CA SER A 5 35.27 -7.40 11.50
C SER A 5 36.05 -6.94 12.74
N PRO A 6 35.51 -6.02 13.56
CA PRO A 6 36.11 -5.69 14.86
C PRO A 6 36.31 -6.91 15.76
N ALA A 7 35.47 -7.94 15.62
CA ALA A 7 35.61 -9.20 16.34
C ALA A 7 36.84 -10.00 15.86
N ASP A 8 37.08 -10.08 14.55
CA ASP A 8 38.26 -10.75 13.98
C ASP A 8 39.55 -10.02 14.37
N GLN A 9 39.52 -8.69 14.33
CA GLN A 9 40.62 -7.84 14.78
C GLN A 9 40.93 -8.10 16.27
N ALA A 10 39.89 -8.19 17.11
CA ALA A 10 40.04 -8.51 18.53
C ALA A 10 40.63 -9.91 18.76
N ILE A 11 40.14 -10.93 18.03
CA ILE A 11 40.64 -12.31 18.13
C ILE A 11 42.11 -12.36 17.72
N TYR A 12 42.46 -11.75 16.59
CA TYR A 12 43.82 -11.73 16.08
C TYR A 12 44.79 -11.06 17.07
N LEU A 13 44.47 -9.83 17.49
CA LEU A 13 45.34 -9.07 18.39
C LEU A 13 45.51 -9.74 19.75
N ARG A 14 44.40 -10.23 20.36
CA ARG A 14 44.49 -10.95 21.64
C ARG A 14 45.31 -12.23 21.49
N THR A 15 45.17 -12.97 20.40
CA THR A 15 45.94 -14.20 20.15
C THR A 15 47.44 -13.88 19.99
N LEU A 16 47.77 -12.85 19.22
CA LEU A 16 49.14 -12.44 18.96
C LEU A 16 49.82 -11.93 20.25
N VAL A 17 49.18 -11.00 20.97
CA VAL A 17 49.68 -10.44 22.23
C VAL A 17 49.92 -11.54 23.27
N ASN A 18 48.95 -12.45 23.45
CA ASN A 18 49.10 -13.56 24.38
C ASN A 18 50.24 -14.51 24.00
N LYS A 19 50.45 -14.76 22.70
CA LYS A 19 51.55 -15.60 22.20
C LYS A 19 52.91 -14.95 22.46
N LEU A 20 53.05 -13.66 22.16
CA LEU A 20 54.30 -12.90 22.36
C LEU A 20 54.66 -12.79 23.85
N ASN A 21 53.67 -12.53 24.72
CA ASN A 21 53.86 -12.48 26.16
C ASN A 21 54.36 -13.83 26.72
N ARG A 22 53.81 -14.96 26.26
CA ARG A 22 54.28 -16.30 26.67
C ARG A 22 55.72 -16.59 26.28
N GLN A 23 56.20 -15.99 25.20
CA GLN A 23 57.56 -16.18 24.69
C GLN A 23 58.56 -15.17 25.30
N GLY A 24 58.10 -14.23 26.13
CA GLY A 24 58.95 -13.23 26.79
C GLY A 24 59.47 -12.14 25.85
N TYR A 25 58.82 -11.91 24.72
CA TYR A 25 59.24 -10.86 23.78
C TYR A 25 58.75 -9.48 24.23
N ASN A 26 59.61 -8.47 24.07
CA ASN A 26 59.22 -7.07 24.13
C ASN A 26 58.72 -6.64 22.74
N TYR A 27 57.57 -5.95 22.69
CA TYR A 27 56.98 -5.47 21.44
C TYR A 27 56.38 -4.07 21.62
N PHE A 28 56.21 -3.38 20.50
CA PHE A 28 55.54 -2.09 20.42
C PHE A 28 54.28 -2.23 19.56
N VAL A 29 53.17 -1.63 20.00
CA VAL A 29 51.96 -1.51 19.18
C VAL A 29 52.01 -0.16 18.47
N ILE A 30 52.25 -0.21 17.17
CA ILE A 30 52.22 0.97 16.30
C ILE A 30 50.78 1.18 15.83
N GLU A 31 50.33 2.43 15.74
CA GLU A 31 48.96 2.79 15.31
C GLU A 31 47.86 2.18 16.20
N ALA A 32 48.07 2.20 17.52
CA ALA A 32 47.09 1.68 18.48
C ALA A 32 45.74 2.43 18.48
N PHE A 33 45.68 3.67 17.96
CA PHE A 33 44.47 4.50 17.94
C PHE A 33 43.99 4.72 16.50
N ASP A 34 42.67 4.76 16.31
CA ASP A 34 42.06 5.18 15.05
C ASP A 34 42.53 6.60 14.69
N GLN A 35 42.82 6.80 13.41
CA GLN A 35 43.31 8.03 12.83
C GLN A 35 42.39 8.45 11.68
N PRO A 36 41.20 9.04 11.98
CA PRO A 36 40.18 9.37 10.98
C PRO A 36 40.68 10.32 9.87
N TRP A 37 41.76 11.07 10.12
CA TRP A 37 42.38 11.95 9.13
C TRP A 37 43.10 11.19 8.01
N LYS A 38 43.49 9.92 8.22
CA LYS A 38 44.14 9.08 7.19
C LYS A 38 43.17 8.52 6.14
N VAL A 39 41.85 8.78 6.26
CA VAL A 39 40.84 8.25 5.33
C VAL A 39 41.13 8.69 3.89
N SER A 40 41.65 9.90 3.67
CA SER A 40 41.97 10.41 2.34
C SER A 40 43.13 9.66 1.66
N ASP A 41 44.05 9.10 2.45
CA ASP A 41 45.34 8.61 1.97
C ASP A 41 45.42 7.08 2.00
N GLU A 42 44.85 6.45 3.04
CA GLU A 42 44.94 5.00 3.30
C GLU A 42 43.56 4.31 3.28
N GLY A 43 42.49 5.06 3.01
CA GLY A 43 41.11 4.56 3.01
C GLY A 43 40.57 4.21 4.41
N SER A 44 39.37 3.62 4.44
CA SER A 44 38.68 3.31 5.71
C SER A 44 39.38 2.24 6.54
N ALA A 45 40.06 1.29 5.90
CA ALA A 45 40.77 0.23 6.59
C ALA A 45 41.97 0.77 7.39
N GLY A 46 42.82 1.62 6.78
CA GLY A 46 43.99 2.20 7.48
C GLY A 46 43.60 3.22 8.56
N ALA A 47 42.56 4.02 8.31
CA ALA A 47 42.12 5.04 9.27
C ALA A 47 41.46 4.48 10.54
N TYR A 48 40.84 3.30 10.47
CA TYR A 48 40.06 2.72 11.57
C TYR A 48 40.58 1.35 12.05
N TRP A 49 41.87 1.07 11.85
CA TRP A 49 42.53 -0.17 12.32
C TRP A 49 43.04 -0.09 13.77
N GLY A 50 42.81 1.02 14.47
CA GLY A 50 43.23 1.16 15.85
C GLY A 50 42.54 0.14 16.75
N VAL A 51 43.19 -0.17 17.86
CA VAL A 51 42.63 -0.94 18.99
C VAL A 51 41.76 -0.05 19.88
N TYR A 52 42.09 1.24 19.89
CA TYR A 52 41.34 2.31 20.53
C TYR A 52 40.71 3.20 19.45
N ASN A 53 39.54 3.76 19.73
CA ASN A 53 38.92 4.76 18.87
C ASN A 53 39.66 6.12 18.97
N ALA A 54 39.29 7.07 18.12
CA ALA A 54 39.92 8.40 18.11
C ALA A 54 39.74 9.17 19.45
N ALA A 55 38.73 8.81 20.24
CA ALA A 55 38.46 9.34 21.58
C ALA A 55 39.21 8.59 22.71
N ARG A 56 40.17 7.72 22.37
CA ARG A 56 40.98 6.91 23.30
C ARG A 56 40.18 5.88 24.11
N GLN A 57 39.00 5.51 23.64
CA GLN A 57 38.20 4.45 24.24
C GLN A 57 38.51 3.12 23.54
N GLN A 58 38.48 2.03 24.29
CA GLN A 58 38.73 0.69 23.77
C GLN A 58 37.61 0.26 22.83
N LYS A 59 37.94 -0.26 21.64
CA LYS A 59 36.94 -0.73 20.65
C LYS A 59 36.39 -2.11 20.96
N PHE A 60 37.16 -2.91 21.71
CA PHE A 60 36.75 -4.20 22.24
C PHE A 60 37.43 -4.42 23.59
N ASN A 61 36.78 -5.19 24.47
CA ASN A 61 37.38 -5.57 25.74
C ASN A 61 38.68 -6.34 25.46
N PHE A 62 39.66 -6.31 26.36
CA PHE A 62 40.85 -7.17 26.26
C PHE A 62 40.69 -8.50 27.00
N GLU A 63 39.66 -8.60 27.85
CA GLU A 63 39.37 -9.76 28.69
C GLU A 63 37.94 -10.28 28.42
N GLY A 64 37.69 -11.56 28.72
CA GLY A 64 36.38 -12.20 28.52
C GLY A 64 36.05 -12.58 27.06
N PRO A 65 34.84 -13.10 26.78
CA PRO A 65 34.45 -13.51 25.42
C PRO A 65 34.34 -12.32 24.46
N VAL A 66 34.77 -12.51 23.20
CA VAL A 66 34.60 -11.51 22.13
C VAL A 66 33.16 -11.56 21.64
N VAL A 67 32.40 -10.49 21.84
CA VAL A 67 31.00 -10.36 21.41
C VAL A 67 30.94 -9.30 20.30
N ALA A 68 30.48 -9.68 19.11
CA ALA A 68 30.45 -8.79 17.94
C ALA A 68 29.53 -7.56 18.13
N ILE A 69 28.41 -7.74 18.83
CA ILE A 69 27.46 -6.67 19.18
C ILE A 69 27.29 -6.66 20.70
N PRO A 70 28.09 -5.88 21.45
CA PRO A 70 28.03 -5.87 22.92
C PRO A 70 26.63 -5.55 23.47
N GLN A 71 25.87 -4.73 22.74
CA GLN A 71 24.55 -4.23 23.14
C GLN A 71 23.39 -5.07 22.60
N TRP A 72 23.63 -6.29 22.08
CA TRP A 72 22.61 -7.09 21.40
C TRP A 72 21.34 -7.30 22.23
N ARG A 73 21.46 -7.37 23.56
CA ARG A 73 20.30 -7.50 24.48
C ARG A 73 19.41 -6.26 24.43
N VAL A 74 20.02 -5.07 24.44
CA VAL A 74 19.28 -3.80 24.38
C VAL A 74 18.62 -3.65 23.02
N LEU A 75 19.33 -3.99 21.95
CA LEU A 75 18.77 -3.97 20.59
C LEU A 75 17.61 -4.96 20.45
N ALA A 76 17.74 -6.18 20.97
CA ALA A 76 16.67 -7.17 20.94
C ALA A 76 15.43 -6.70 21.73
N ILE A 77 15.63 -6.11 22.92
CA ILE A 77 14.54 -5.50 23.69
C ILE A 77 13.90 -4.36 22.89
N GLY A 78 14.71 -3.49 22.29
CA GLY A 78 14.24 -2.39 21.43
C GLY A 78 13.38 -2.89 20.26
N SER A 79 13.83 -3.93 19.56
CA SER A 79 13.09 -4.55 18.46
C SER A 79 11.75 -5.12 18.93
N VAL A 80 11.73 -5.79 20.08
CA VAL A 80 10.49 -6.34 20.67
C VAL A 80 9.52 -5.22 21.05
N VAL A 81 10.01 -4.16 21.71
CA VAL A 81 9.17 -3.01 22.09
C VAL A 81 8.58 -2.33 20.86
N LEU A 82 9.40 -2.06 19.85
CA LEU A 82 8.93 -1.44 18.61
C LEU A 82 7.91 -2.33 17.89
N ALA A 83 8.18 -3.63 17.81
CA ALA A 83 7.25 -4.59 17.22
C ALA A 83 5.92 -4.64 17.97
N LEU A 84 5.93 -4.62 19.30
CA LEU A 84 4.72 -4.61 20.12
C LEU A 84 3.92 -3.32 19.94
N LEU A 85 4.59 -2.16 19.86
CA LEU A 85 3.92 -0.88 19.59
C LEU A 85 3.25 -0.89 18.21
N SER A 86 3.98 -1.27 17.16
CA SER A 86 3.44 -1.39 15.80
C SER A 86 2.29 -2.39 15.72
N LEU A 87 2.44 -3.56 16.35
CA LEU A 87 1.39 -4.57 16.40
C LEU A 87 0.16 -4.07 17.14
N THR A 88 0.34 -3.37 18.25
CA THR A 88 -0.79 -2.78 19.01
C THR A 88 -1.58 -1.83 18.12
N LEU A 89 -0.89 -0.94 17.38
CA LEU A 89 -1.52 -0.02 16.43
C LEU A 89 -2.28 -0.77 15.32
N LEU A 90 -1.64 -1.77 14.71
CA LEU A 90 -2.25 -2.59 13.65
C LEU A 90 -3.45 -3.41 14.13
N MET A 91 -3.52 -3.73 15.42
CA MET A 91 -4.59 -4.54 16.00
C MET A 91 -5.77 -3.71 16.52
N ILE A 92 -5.71 -2.36 16.50
CA ILE A 92 -6.81 -1.49 16.93
C ILE A 92 -8.09 -1.80 16.14
N ASP A 93 -8.00 -1.95 14.81
CA ASP A 93 -9.13 -2.28 13.94
C ASP A 93 -9.13 -3.74 13.46
N GLY A 94 -8.09 -4.53 13.75
CA GLY A 94 -7.89 -5.92 13.29
C GLY A 94 -8.80 -6.99 13.93
N SER A 95 -9.89 -6.61 14.58
CA SER A 95 -10.81 -7.55 15.26
C SER A 95 -11.42 -8.59 14.31
N ALA A 96 -11.61 -8.22 13.03
CA ALA A 96 -12.17 -9.08 11.99
C ALA A 96 -11.15 -10.07 11.36
N LEU A 97 -9.86 -9.95 11.66
CA LEU A 97 -8.81 -10.79 11.10
C LEU A 97 -8.80 -12.20 11.72
N ARG A 98 -8.68 -13.22 10.87
CA ARG A 98 -8.42 -14.61 11.27
C ARG A 98 -7.05 -14.74 11.92
N GLN A 99 -6.85 -15.81 12.68
CA GLN A 99 -5.58 -16.09 13.37
C GLN A 99 -4.35 -16.04 12.43
N ARG A 100 -4.49 -16.55 11.18
CA ARG A 100 -3.41 -16.51 10.18
C ARG A 100 -2.98 -15.09 9.82
N GLY A 101 -3.93 -14.16 9.68
CA GLY A 101 -3.65 -12.74 9.42
C GLY A 101 -2.95 -12.09 10.61
N ARG A 102 -3.38 -12.39 11.84
CA ARG A 102 -2.74 -11.88 13.07
C ARG A 102 -1.30 -12.38 13.21
N THR A 103 -1.05 -13.67 12.93
CA THR A 103 0.31 -14.22 12.96
C THR A 103 1.19 -13.61 11.88
N PHE A 104 0.63 -13.34 10.69
CA PHE A 104 1.33 -12.65 9.61
C PHE A 104 1.73 -11.22 10.02
N LEU A 105 0.80 -10.42 10.53
CA LEU A 105 1.09 -9.05 10.98
C LEU A 105 2.11 -9.02 12.13
N THR A 106 2.05 -10.00 13.04
CA THR A 106 3.04 -10.13 14.12
C THR A 106 4.44 -10.35 13.58
N PHE A 107 4.58 -11.24 12.58
CA PHE A 107 5.87 -11.50 11.95
C PHE A 107 6.40 -10.27 11.20
N ILE A 108 5.54 -9.59 10.43
CA ILE A 108 5.93 -8.38 9.71
C ILE A 108 6.32 -7.24 10.67
N ALA A 109 5.53 -6.98 11.72
CA ALA A 109 5.85 -5.97 12.71
C ALA A 109 7.21 -6.25 13.39
N PHE A 110 7.48 -7.52 13.73
CA PHE A 110 8.76 -7.92 14.31
C PHE A 110 9.93 -7.76 13.33
N LEU A 111 9.77 -8.20 12.08
CA LEU A 111 10.80 -8.10 11.04
C LEU A 111 11.13 -6.64 10.76
N CYS A 112 10.12 -5.83 10.44
CA CYS A 112 10.29 -4.41 10.13
C CYS A 112 10.87 -3.65 11.34
N GLY A 113 10.40 -3.94 12.56
CA GLY A 113 10.91 -3.29 13.78
C GLY A 113 12.38 -3.64 14.03
N SER A 114 12.75 -4.92 13.83
CA SER A 114 14.13 -5.37 13.96
C SER A 114 15.06 -4.73 12.94
N VAL A 115 14.62 -4.60 11.69
CA VAL A 115 15.39 -3.92 10.63
C VAL A 115 15.58 -2.44 10.98
N LEU A 116 14.54 -1.75 11.46
CA LEU A 116 14.64 -0.34 11.82
C LEU A 116 15.60 -0.10 12.99
N VAL A 117 15.55 -0.95 14.02
CA VAL A 117 16.50 -0.91 15.15
C VAL A 117 17.93 -1.21 14.69
N TRP A 118 18.09 -2.18 13.78
CA TRP A 118 19.40 -2.52 13.22
C TRP A 118 20.00 -1.37 12.41
N ILE A 119 19.20 -0.70 11.55
CA ILE A 119 19.64 0.49 10.81
C ILE A 119 20.07 1.60 11.78
N GLY A 120 19.29 1.85 12.83
CA GLY A 120 19.64 2.84 13.86
C GLY A 120 20.94 2.50 14.59
N TYR A 121 21.14 1.22 14.92
CA TYR A 121 22.38 0.75 15.55
C TYR A 121 23.59 0.90 14.61
N ASP A 122 23.49 0.44 13.37
CA ASP A 122 24.59 0.53 12.39
C ASP A 122 25.01 1.98 12.17
N TYR A 123 24.03 2.88 12.02
CA TYR A 123 24.29 4.31 11.91
C TYR A 123 24.95 4.90 13.16
N SER A 124 24.55 4.46 14.37
CA SER A 124 25.11 4.97 15.64
C SER A 124 26.60 4.65 15.84
N GLN A 125 27.12 3.63 15.13
CA GLN A 125 28.51 3.19 15.24
C GLN A 125 29.47 3.97 14.33
N GLN A 126 28.93 4.83 13.45
CA GLN A 126 29.72 5.63 12.52
C GLN A 126 30.19 6.94 13.17
N TYR A 127 31.38 7.40 12.79
CA TYR A 127 31.91 8.69 13.27
C TYR A 127 31.04 9.85 12.76
N SER A 128 30.36 10.53 13.69
CA SER A 128 29.41 11.59 13.36
C SER A 128 30.10 12.95 13.18
N THR A 129 30.03 13.45 11.95
CA THR A 129 30.17 14.88 11.60
C THR A 129 28.79 15.55 11.56
N TRP A 130 28.73 16.88 11.68
CA TRP A 130 27.48 17.64 11.51
C TRP A 130 26.75 17.34 10.19
N PHE A 131 27.51 17.13 9.10
CA PHE A 131 26.96 16.74 7.82
C PHE A 131 26.33 15.34 7.87
N SER A 132 27.06 14.35 8.39
CA SER A 132 26.54 12.98 8.51
C SER A 132 25.31 12.91 9.40
N VAL A 133 25.22 13.71 10.49
CA VAL A 133 24.05 13.80 11.37
C VAL A 133 22.82 14.28 10.60
N THR A 134 22.96 15.36 9.81
CA THR A 134 21.86 15.87 8.99
C THR A 134 21.37 14.84 7.97
N VAL A 135 22.30 14.18 7.27
CA VAL A 135 21.96 13.10 6.33
C VAL A 135 21.29 11.93 7.05
N GLY A 136 21.77 11.56 8.24
CA GLY A 136 21.19 10.50 9.06
C GLY A 136 19.75 10.79 9.49
N ILE A 137 19.44 12.03 9.87
CA ILE A 137 18.07 12.44 10.20
C ILE A 137 17.15 12.30 8.98
N LEU A 138 17.59 12.73 7.80
CA LEU A 138 16.81 12.58 6.57
C LEU A 138 16.59 11.10 6.21
N LEU A 139 17.62 10.26 6.33
CA LEU A 139 17.51 8.82 6.12
C LEU A 139 16.61 8.15 7.15
N ALA A 140 16.65 8.57 8.41
CA ALA A 140 15.78 8.06 9.46
C ALA A 140 14.30 8.40 9.21
N LEU A 141 14.02 9.62 8.75
CA LEU A 141 12.66 10.01 8.32
C LEU A 141 12.19 9.19 7.12
N GLY A 142 13.07 8.98 6.12
CA GLY A 142 12.78 8.12 4.97
C GLY A 142 12.52 6.67 5.37
N ALA A 143 13.37 6.10 6.22
CA ALA A 143 13.22 4.75 6.74
C ALA A 143 11.93 4.58 7.56
N LEU A 144 11.56 5.59 8.36
CA LEU A 144 10.28 5.62 9.06
C LEU A 144 9.10 5.67 8.09
N GLY A 145 9.17 6.46 7.02
CA GLY A 145 8.15 6.49 5.97
C GLY A 145 7.97 5.14 5.29
N VAL A 146 9.07 4.51 4.87
CA VAL A 146 9.05 3.15 4.27
C VAL A 146 8.50 2.13 5.27
N PHE A 147 8.89 2.22 6.54
CA PHE A 147 8.37 1.37 7.60
C PHE A 147 6.85 1.48 7.73
N ILE A 148 6.31 2.71 7.75
CA ILE A 148 4.86 2.94 7.80
C ILE A 148 4.17 2.35 6.57
N VAL A 149 4.68 2.61 5.36
CA VAL A 149 4.10 2.08 4.11
C VAL A 149 4.07 0.55 4.13
N LEU A 150 5.15 -0.12 4.54
CA LEU A 150 5.20 -1.58 4.62
C LEU A 150 4.18 -2.14 5.62
N LEU A 151 3.99 -1.47 6.77
CA LEU A 151 2.99 -1.90 7.75
C LEU A 151 1.56 -1.68 7.22
N THR A 152 1.31 -0.58 6.50
CA THR A 152 0.02 -0.31 5.86
C THR A 152 -0.30 -1.36 4.78
N GLU A 153 0.63 -1.62 3.86
CA GLU A 153 0.47 -2.64 2.82
C GLU A 153 0.27 -4.05 3.41
N ALA A 154 1.01 -4.38 4.47
CA ALA A 154 0.82 -5.64 5.18
C ALA A 154 -0.57 -5.72 5.84
N HIS A 155 -1.07 -4.61 6.38
CA HIS A 155 -2.43 -4.54 6.94
C HIS A 155 -3.49 -4.76 5.86
N GLU A 156 -3.41 -4.03 4.74
CA GLU A 156 -4.32 -4.16 3.60
C GLU A 156 -4.32 -5.58 3.03
N LEU A 157 -3.14 -6.17 2.84
CA LEU A 157 -3.03 -7.56 2.40
C LEU A 157 -3.66 -8.53 3.42
N ALA A 158 -3.45 -8.28 4.71
CA ALA A 158 -4.02 -9.12 5.74
C ALA A 158 -5.56 -9.05 5.76
N GLU A 159 -6.12 -7.85 5.56
CA GLU A 159 -7.56 -7.66 5.46
C GLU A 159 -8.13 -8.28 4.18
N ALA A 160 -7.44 -8.16 3.04
CA ALA A 160 -7.87 -8.73 1.77
C ALA A 160 -7.93 -10.26 1.80
N VAL A 161 -6.95 -10.92 2.43
CA VAL A 161 -6.77 -12.38 2.36
C VAL A 161 -7.35 -13.12 3.57
N TRP A 162 -7.26 -12.55 4.77
CA TRP A 162 -7.56 -13.26 6.03
C TRP A 162 -8.69 -12.65 6.87
N THR A 163 -9.53 -11.80 6.31
CA THR A 163 -10.72 -11.31 7.01
C THR A 163 -11.79 -12.39 7.15
N HIS A 164 -12.40 -12.51 8.35
CA HIS A 164 -13.45 -13.49 8.61
C HIS A 164 -14.85 -13.00 8.17
N LYS A 165 -15.11 -11.70 8.26
CA LYS A 165 -16.35 -11.05 7.82
C LYS A 165 -16.01 -9.65 7.35
N ARG A 166 -16.50 -9.24 6.18
CA ARG A 166 -16.37 -7.84 5.76
C ARG A 166 -17.21 -7.00 6.72
N ARG A 167 -16.62 -5.97 7.32
CA ARG A 167 -17.25 -5.12 8.37
C ARG A 167 -18.56 -4.47 7.89
N ARG A 168 -18.75 -4.34 6.57
CA ARG A 168 -19.94 -3.80 5.90
C ARG A 168 -20.37 -4.69 4.74
N GLU A 169 -20.75 -5.92 5.05
CA GLU A 169 -21.37 -6.79 4.06
C GLU A 169 -22.82 -6.35 3.86
N PHE A 170 -23.07 -5.59 2.78
CA PHE A 170 -24.41 -5.33 2.32
C PHE A 170 -24.88 -6.53 1.51
N LEU A 171 -25.70 -7.37 2.14
CA LEU A 171 -26.36 -8.46 1.46
C LEU A 171 -27.43 -7.90 0.51
N PRO A 172 -27.68 -8.54 -0.63
CA PRO A 172 -28.82 -8.22 -1.48
C PRO A 172 -30.09 -8.09 -0.63
N ALA A 173 -30.89 -7.04 -0.85
CA ALA A 173 -32.16 -6.94 -0.17
C ALA A 173 -33.09 -8.08 -0.62
N GLU A 174 -33.24 -9.10 0.23
CA GLU A 174 -34.12 -10.23 0.01
C GLU A 174 -35.51 -9.89 0.56
N GLY A 175 -36.47 -9.63 -0.34
CA GLY A 175 -37.86 -9.32 0.00
C GLY A 175 -38.52 -8.37 -1.00
N ASP A 176 -39.85 -8.39 -1.05
CA ASP A 176 -40.63 -7.45 -1.87
C ASP A 176 -40.72 -6.10 -1.15
N SER A 177 -39.67 -5.29 -1.28
CA SER A 177 -39.66 -3.92 -0.76
C SER A 177 -40.58 -3.04 -1.59
N HIS A 178 -41.56 -2.40 -0.94
CA HIS A 178 -42.39 -1.37 -1.56
C HIS A 178 -41.58 -0.12 -1.98
N TYR A 179 -40.39 0.11 -1.39
CA TYR A 179 -39.50 1.19 -1.80
C TYR A 179 -38.83 0.82 -3.13
N ARG A 180 -39.39 1.37 -4.22
CA ARG A 180 -38.97 1.21 -5.61
C ARG A 180 -38.99 2.57 -6.32
N PRO A 181 -38.21 3.56 -5.85
CA PRO A 181 -38.15 4.85 -6.52
C PRO A 181 -37.59 4.71 -7.93
N LYS A 182 -37.82 5.73 -8.75
CA LYS A 182 -37.26 5.78 -10.09
C LYS A 182 -35.74 5.90 -10.07
N VAL A 183 -35.09 5.13 -10.92
CA VAL A 183 -33.63 5.12 -11.09
C VAL A 183 -33.25 5.72 -12.44
N SER A 184 -32.32 6.68 -12.45
CA SER A 184 -31.66 7.13 -13.69
C SER A 184 -30.30 6.47 -13.81
N ILE A 185 -30.14 5.62 -14.83
CA ILE A 185 -28.91 4.88 -15.08
C ILE A 185 -28.06 5.68 -16.05
N HIS A 186 -26.86 6.09 -15.64
CA HIS A 186 -25.92 6.87 -16.44
C HIS A 186 -24.81 5.96 -16.96
N VAL A 187 -24.65 5.92 -18.29
CA VAL A 187 -23.68 5.08 -19.00
C VAL A 187 -22.73 5.97 -19.81
N PRO A 188 -21.56 6.33 -19.28
CA PRO A 188 -20.55 7.05 -20.05
C PRO A 188 -19.80 6.09 -20.99
N CYS A 189 -19.64 6.51 -22.25
CA CYS A 189 -18.93 5.79 -23.30
C CYS A 189 -17.88 6.72 -23.95
N TYR A 190 -16.68 6.20 -24.18
CA TYR A 190 -15.68 6.76 -25.07
C TYR A 190 -15.03 5.72 -25.99
N ASN A 191 -15.33 5.79 -27.28
CA ASN A 191 -14.67 5.02 -28.33
C ASN A 191 -14.68 3.49 -28.11
N GLU A 192 -15.68 2.96 -27.41
CA GLU A 192 -15.90 1.52 -27.25
C GLU A 192 -16.47 0.90 -28.53
N PRO A 193 -16.14 -0.37 -28.83
CA PRO A 193 -16.79 -1.12 -29.90
C PRO A 193 -18.32 -1.11 -29.73
N PRO A 194 -19.10 -0.79 -30.79
CA PRO A 194 -20.55 -0.69 -30.68
C PRO A 194 -21.21 -1.98 -30.15
N GLU A 195 -20.69 -3.14 -30.54
CA GLU A 195 -21.18 -4.44 -30.08
C GLU A 195 -21.05 -4.62 -28.57
N MET A 196 -19.99 -4.09 -27.96
CA MET A 196 -19.78 -4.16 -26.51
C MET A 196 -20.78 -3.26 -25.77
N ALA A 197 -20.96 -2.02 -26.25
CA ALA A 197 -21.96 -1.11 -25.69
C ALA A 197 -23.38 -1.68 -25.81
N ASN A 198 -23.70 -2.32 -26.94
CA ASN A 198 -25.00 -2.95 -27.15
C ASN A 198 -25.27 -4.10 -26.16
N GLN A 199 -24.26 -4.91 -25.80
CA GLN A 199 -24.42 -5.94 -24.77
C GLN A 199 -24.77 -5.34 -23.39
N THR A 200 -24.15 -4.22 -23.03
CA THR A 200 -24.48 -3.48 -21.81
C THR A 200 -25.91 -2.96 -21.86
N LEU A 201 -26.33 -2.39 -23.00
CA LEU A 201 -27.69 -1.90 -23.20
C LEU A 201 -28.73 -3.04 -23.13
N ASP A 202 -28.43 -4.22 -23.66
CA ASP A 202 -29.27 -5.42 -23.55
C ASP A 202 -29.45 -5.87 -22.10
N ALA A 203 -28.35 -5.88 -21.33
CA ALA A 203 -28.40 -6.21 -19.91
C ALA A 203 -29.27 -5.21 -19.12
N LEU A 204 -29.19 -3.92 -19.47
CA LEU A 204 -30.03 -2.87 -18.87
C LEU A 204 -31.50 -2.96 -19.32
N ALA A 205 -31.77 -3.39 -20.55
CA ALA A 205 -33.12 -3.62 -21.04
C ALA A 205 -33.80 -4.82 -20.36
N ALA A 206 -33.00 -5.80 -19.90
CA ALA A 206 -33.47 -7.00 -19.22
C ALA A 206 -33.68 -6.84 -17.69
N LEU A 207 -33.54 -5.63 -17.13
CA LEU A 207 -33.70 -5.39 -15.69
C LEU A 207 -35.14 -5.68 -15.21
N ASP A 208 -35.25 -6.47 -14.14
CA ASP A 208 -36.48 -6.68 -13.37
C ASP A 208 -36.68 -5.51 -12.39
N TYR A 209 -36.95 -4.33 -12.94
CA TYR A 209 -37.22 -3.13 -12.15
C TYR A 209 -38.29 -2.25 -12.83
N PRO A 210 -39.31 -1.79 -12.09
CA PRO A 210 -40.49 -1.20 -12.70
C PRO A 210 -40.26 0.19 -13.32
N ASP A 211 -39.48 1.05 -12.66
CA ASP A 211 -39.34 2.47 -13.06
C ASP A 211 -37.87 2.88 -13.13
N TYR A 212 -37.36 2.96 -14.35
CA TYR A 212 -36.01 3.42 -14.62
C TYR A 212 -35.89 4.01 -16.03
N GLU A 213 -34.86 4.84 -16.21
CA GLU A 213 -34.40 5.32 -17.51
C GLU A 213 -32.90 5.04 -17.65
N VAL A 214 -32.44 5.02 -18.90
CA VAL A 214 -31.02 4.85 -19.25
C VAL A 214 -30.58 6.05 -20.07
N LEU A 215 -29.62 6.79 -19.55
CA LEU A 215 -28.96 7.90 -20.22
C LEU A 215 -27.55 7.46 -20.60
N ILE A 216 -27.32 7.25 -21.89
CA ILE A 216 -26.02 6.88 -22.43
C ILE A 216 -25.40 8.09 -23.12
N ILE A 217 -24.13 8.35 -22.83
CA ILE A 217 -23.40 9.49 -23.39
C ILE A 217 -22.09 9.03 -24.01
N ASP A 218 -21.94 9.25 -25.30
CA ASP A 218 -20.65 9.21 -25.97
C ASP A 218 -19.93 10.56 -25.83
N ASN A 219 -18.72 10.56 -25.28
CA ASN A 219 -17.97 11.79 -25.00
C ASN A 219 -16.67 11.91 -25.83
N ASN A 220 -16.67 12.75 -26.86
CA ASN A 220 -15.52 13.05 -27.72
C ASN A 220 -15.09 11.96 -28.72
N THR A 221 -15.89 10.92 -28.97
CA THR A 221 -15.54 9.92 -30.00
C THR A 221 -15.54 10.60 -31.37
N LYS A 222 -14.45 10.48 -32.13
CA LYS A 222 -14.30 11.18 -33.42
C LYS A 222 -14.95 10.45 -34.57
N ASP A 223 -14.96 9.12 -34.53
CA ASP A 223 -15.43 8.28 -35.62
C ASP A 223 -16.94 8.01 -35.48
N PRO A 224 -17.78 8.52 -36.41
CA PRO A 224 -19.22 8.23 -36.41
C PRO A 224 -19.55 6.75 -36.51
N ALA A 225 -18.69 5.94 -37.15
CA ALA A 225 -18.90 4.50 -37.26
C ALA A 225 -18.86 3.78 -35.89
N VAL A 226 -18.36 4.44 -34.85
CA VAL A 226 -18.31 3.90 -33.48
C VAL A 226 -19.55 4.29 -32.67
N TRP A 227 -19.99 5.56 -32.71
CA TRP A 227 -21.07 6.02 -31.83
C TRP A 227 -22.45 6.03 -32.48
N GLU A 228 -22.56 6.17 -33.80
CA GLU A 228 -23.86 6.15 -34.50
C GLU A 228 -24.60 4.81 -34.35
N PRO A 229 -23.94 3.64 -34.44
CA PRO A 229 -24.63 2.37 -34.24
C PRO A 229 -25.20 2.23 -32.82
N VAL A 230 -24.53 2.81 -31.81
CA VAL A 230 -25.02 2.81 -30.42
C VAL A 230 -26.24 3.72 -30.27
N ARG A 231 -26.23 4.90 -30.91
CA ARG A 231 -27.41 5.78 -31.01
C ARG A 231 -28.60 5.03 -31.60
N ASP A 232 -28.40 4.43 -32.77
CA ASP A 232 -29.46 3.74 -33.51
C ASP A 232 -29.98 2.54 -32.70
N TYR A 233 -29.10 1.82 -31.99
CA TYR A 233 -29.51 0.72 -31.11
C TYR A 233 -30.38 1.21 -29.94
N CYS A 234 -30.03 2.33 -29.31
CA CYS A 234 -30.85 2.92 -28.25
C CYS A 234 -32.28 3.25 -28.71
N GLU A 235 -32.45 3.73 -29.95
CA GLU A 235 -33.77 3.99 -30.52
C GLU A 235 -34.61 2.72 -30.63
N THR A 236 -34.00 1.57 -30.94
CA THR A 236 -34.71 0.28 -31.02
C THR A 236 -35.17 -0.24 -29.66
N LEU A 237 -34.44 0.06 -28.58
CA LEU A 237 -34.79 -0.31 -27.20
C LEU A 237 -35.93 0.55 -26.63
N GLY A 238 -36.26 1.65 -27.29
CA GLY A 238 -37.42 2.46 -27.00
C GLY A 238 -37.16 3.65 -26.07
N PRO A 239 -38.22 4.37 -25.65
CA PRO A 239 -38.11 5.72 -25.10
C PRO A 239 -37.44 5.82 -23.72
N ARG A 240 -37.18 4.68 -23.06
CA ARG A 240 -36.43 4.65 -21.80
C ARG A 240 -34.93 4.86 -22.00
N PHE A 241 -34.43 4.60 -23.21
CA PHE A 241 -33.02 4.76 -23.57
C PHE A 241 -32.84 6.08 -24.32
N LYS A 242 -31.99 6.96 -23.77
CA LYS A 242 -31.69 8.27 -24.35
C LYS A 242 -30.20 8.37 -24.61
N PHE A 243 -29.85 8.59 -25.87
CA PHE A 243 -28.48 8.71 -26.31
C PHE A 243 -28.06 10.18 -26.48
N PHE A 244 -26.84 10.49 -26.04
CA PHE A 244 -26.20 11.80 -26.21
C PHE A 244 -24.82 11.59 -26.84
N HIS A 245 -24.49 12.38 -27.86
CA HIS A 245 -23.11 12.51 -28.34
C HIS A 245 -22.66 13.96 -28.14
N VAL A 246 -21.57 14.15 -27.40
CA VAL A 246 -21.05 15.49 -27.09
C VAL A 246 -19.56 15.56 -27.37
N SER A 247 -19.19 16.42 -28.31
CA SER A 247 -17.80 16.65 -28.74
C SER A 247 -17.64 18.11 -29.19
N PRO A 248 -16.78 18.93 -28.56
CA PRO A 248 -15.92 18.60 -27.42
C PRO A 248 -16.66 18.63 -26.06
N LEU A 249 -16.26 17.75 -25.15
CA LEU A 249 -16.68 17.71 -23.74
C LEU A 249 -15.46 17.59 -22.82
N ALA A 250 -15.27 18.59 -21.96
CA ALA A 250 -14.18 18.62 -20.99
C ALA A 250 -14.47 17.72 -19.78
N GLY A 251 -13.42 17.22 -19.11
CA GLY A 251 -13.54 16.47 -17.85
C GLY A 251 -13.70 14.95 -18.00
N PHE A 252 -13.52 14.40 -19.21
CA PHE A 252 -13.57 12.96 -19.48
C PHE A 252 -14.85 12.30 -18.91
N LYS A 253 -14.73 11.17 -18.21
CA LYS A 253 -15.85 10.48 -17.55
C LYS A 253 -16.61 11.38 -16.57
N GLY A 254 -15.90 12.17 -15.76
CA GLY A 254 -16.54 13.10 -14.82
C GLY A 254 -17.34 14.20 -15.53
N GLY A 255 -16.84 14.70 -16.64
CA GLY A 255 -17.54 15.65 -17.50
C GLY A 255 -18.81 15.06 -18.14
N ALA A 256 -18.72 13.82 -18.60
CA ALA A 256 -19.85 13.09 -19.17
C ALA A 256 -20.98 12.89 -18.16
N LEU A 257 -20.65 12.44 -16.95
CA LEU A 257 -21.64 12.28 -15.87
C LEU A 257 -22.25 13.64 -15.46
N ASN A 258 -21.43 14.68 -15.33
CA ASN A 258 -21.93 16.03 -15.04
C ASN A 258 -22.88 16.57 -16.12
N TYR A 259 -22.67 16.20 -17.39
CA TYR A 259 -23.57 16.54 -18.48
C TYR A 259 -24.92 15.82 -18.36
N LEU A 260 -24.95 14.59 -17.85
CA LEU A 260 -26.18 13.81 -17.69
C LEU A 260 -27.03 14.25 -16.48
N ILE A 261 -26.45 14.85 -15.45
CA ILE A 261 -27.19 15.27 -14.24
C ILE A 261 -28.41 16.16 -14.58
N PRO A 262 -28.31 17.24 -15.39
CA PRO A 262 -29.47 18.05 -15.77
C PRO A 262 -30.50 17.33 -16.65
N HIS A 263 -30.11 16.23 -17.30
CA HIS A 263 -30.97 15.43 -18.19
C HIS A 263 -31.66 14.27 -17.46
N THR A 264 -31.30 14.04 -16.21
CA THR A 264 -31.93 13.06 -15.32
C THR A 264 -33.40 13.42 -15.11
N ALA A 265 -34.27 12.40 -15.12
CA ALA A 265 -35.68 12.57 -14.84
C ALA A 265 -35.87 13.26 -13.48
N LYS A 266 -36.75 14.27 -13.45
CA LYS A 266 -36.95 15.11 -12.25
C LYS A 266 -37.52 14.34 -11.06
N ASP A 267 -38.14 13.22 -11.32
CA ASP A 267 -38.73 12.27 -10.38
C ASP A 267 -37.78 11.11 -10.03
N ALA A 268 -36.56 11.06 -10.57
CA ALA A 268 -35.55 10.09 -10.17
C ALA A 268 -34.99 10.43 -8.79
N GLU A 269 -35.04 9.48 -7.86
CA GLU A 269 -34.46 9.64 -6.52
C GLU A 269 -33.06 9.02 -6.42
N VAL A 270 -32.73 8.08 -7.33
CA VAL A 270 -31.46 7.36 -7.34
C VAL A 270 -30.80 7.50 -8.71
N ILE A 271 -29.51 7.82 -8.71
CA ILE A 271 -28.66 7.76 -9.90
C ILE A 271 -27.78 6.51 -9.78
N ALA A 272 -27.87 5.63 -10.76
CA ALA A 272 -26.97 4.49 -10.90
C ALA A 272 -25.94 4.81 -11.99
N VAL A 273 -24.67 4.53 -11.74
CA VAL A 273 -23.60 4.75 -12.73
C VAL A 273 -22.99 3.40 -13.07
N ILE A 274 -22.87 3.12 -14.37
CA ILE A 274 -22.30 1.89 -14.87
C ILE A 274 -21.45 2.18 -16.11
N ASP A 275 -20.33 1.48 -16.27
CA ASP A 275 -19.49 1.66 -17.45
C ASP A 275 -20.08 0.91 -18.65
N SER A 276 -19.71 1.34 -19.85
CA SER A 276 -20.23 0.89 -21.14
C SER A 276 -19.95 -0.59 -21.47
N ASP A 277 -19.15 -1.28 -20.66
CA ASP A 277 -18.71 -2.66 -20.82
C ASP A 277 -19.28 -3.63 -19.76
N TYR A 278 -20.12 -3.17 -18.82
CA TYR A 278 -20.68 -4.02 -17.78
C TYR A 278 -22.04 -4.61 -18.15
N CYS A 279 -22.13 -5.94 -18.05
CA CYS A 279 -23.39 -6.67 -18.13
C CYS A 279 -23.94 -6.95 -16.72
N VAL A 280 -25.04 -6.29 -16.35
CA VAL A 280 -25.68 -6.49 -15.03
C VAL A 280 -26.62 -7.69 -15.01
N SER A 281 -26.81 -8.26 -13.82
CA SER A 281 -27.90 -9.21 -13.57
C SER A 281 -29.26 -8.51 -13.64
N PRO A 282 -30.33 -9.17 -14.14
CA PRO A 282 -31.69 -8.64 -14.12
C PRO A 282 -32.16 -8.13 -12.76
N ASN A 283 -31.68 -8.73 -11.66
CA ASN A 283 -32.06 -8.36 -10.30
C ASN A 283 -31.21 -7.23 -9.69
N TRP A 284 -30.30 -6.62 -10.44
CA TRP A 284 -29.31 -5.66 -9.89
C TRP A 284 -29.97 -4.50 -9.13
N LEU A 285 -30.85 -3.73 -9.78
CA LEU A 285 -31.54 -2.61 -9.11
C LEU A 285 -32.44 -3.09 -7.97
N LYS A 286 -33.13 -4.22 -8.16
CA LYS A 286 -34.02 -4.82 -7.16
C LYS A 286 -33.29 -5.15 -5.85
N HIS A 287 -32.04 -5.57 -5.94
CA HIS A 287 -31.19 -5.87 -4.78
C HIS A 287 -30.56 -4.62 -4.16
N MET A 288 -30.18 -3.62 -4.97
CA MET A 288 -29.37 -2.48 -4.54
C MET A 288 -30.20 -1.29 -4.05
N VAL A 289 -31.22 -0.89 -4.82
CA VAL A 289 -32.04 0.30 -4.56
C VAL A 289 -32.74 0.30 -3.18
N PRO A 290 -33.32 -0.81 -2.69
CA PRO A 290 -34.01 -0.79 -1.39
C PRO A 290 -33.14 -0.39 -0.19
N HIS A 291 -31.80 -0.45 -0.28
CA HIS A 291 -30.94 0.05 0.79
C HIS A 291 -31.05 1.57 0.99
N PHE A 292 -31.42 2.33 -0.05
CA PHE A 292 -31.66 3.78 0.07
C PHE A 292 -32.93 4.13 0.85
N ALA A 293 -33.74 3.15 1.27
CA ALA A 293 -34.84 3.39 2.21
C ALA A 293 -34.33 3.84 3.60
N ASP A 294 -33.08 3.51 3.95
CA ASP A 294 -32.42 4.12 5.11
C ASP A 294 -31.81 5.47 4.71
N PRO A 295 -32.29 6.60 5.25
CA PRO A 295 -31.79 7.95 4.89
C PRO A 295 -30.33 8.19 5.29
N LYS A 296 -29.70 7.27 6.04
CA LYS A 296 -28.26 7.33 6.36
C LYS A 296 -27.38 6.75 5.25
N ILE A 297 -27.96 6.09 4.25
CA ILE A 297 -27.24 5.45 3.14
C ILE A 297 -27.27 6.38 1.93
N ALA A 298 -26.10 6.90 1.56
CA ALA A 298 -25.94 7.78 0.39
C ALA A 298 -25.35 7.07 -0.84
N VAL A 299 -24.66 5.94 -0.65
CA VAL A 299 -23.99 5.19 -1.72
C VAL A 299 -24.08 3.70 -1.41
N VAL A 300 -24.39 2.89 -2.43
CA VAL A 300 -24.37 1.43 -2.38
C VAL A 300 -23.50 0.95 -3.55
N GLN A 301 -22.48 0.15 -3.25
CA GLN A 301 -21.51 -0.34 -4.24
C GLN A 301 -21.65 -1.85 -4.42
N SER A 302 -21.75 -2.30 -5.66
CA SER A 302 -21.66 -3.73 -5.99
C SER A 302 -20.21 -4.15 -6.22
N PRO A 303 -19.85 -5.41 -5.93
CA PRO A 303 -18.60 -5.99 -6.43
C PRO A 303 -18.51 -5.88 -7.95
N GLN A 304 -17.30 -5.71 -8.47
CA GLN A 304 -17.00 -5.78 -9.89
C GLN A 304 -16.36 -7.14 -10.15
N ASP A 305 -16.92 -7.89 -11.10
CA ASP A 305 -16.38 -9.16 -11.55
C ASP A 305 -16.01 -9.04 -13.02
N TYR A 306 -14.88 -9.63 -13.39
CA TYR A 306 -14.34 -9.53 -14.75
C TYR A 306 -14.60 -10.83 -15.49
N ARG A 307 -14.99 -10.72 -16.76
CA ARG A 307 -15.08 -11.86 -17.67
C ARG A 307 -13.97 -11.77 -18.68
N ASP A 308 -13.22 -12.85 -18.86
CA ASP A 308 -12.29 -13.00 -19.97
C ASP A 308 -13.09 -13.43 -21.20
N GLN A 309 -13.51 -12.46 -22.02
CA GLN A 309 -13.98 -12.71 -23.40
C GLN A 309 -13.22 -11.80 -24.36
#